data_AF-R1FIE8-F1
#
_entry.id   AF-R1FIE8-F1
#
_cell.length_a   1.000
_cell.length_b   1.000
_cell.length_c   1.000
_cell.angle_alpha   90.00
_cell.angle_beta   90.00
_cell.angle_gamma   90.00
#
_symmetry.space_group_name_H-M   'P 1'
#
loop_
_entity.id
_entity.type
_entity.pdbx_description
1 polymer ?
#
loop_
_entity_poly.entity_id
_entity_poly.type
_entity_poly.pdbx_seq_one_letter_code
_entity_poly.pdbx_strand_id
1 'polypeptide(L)'
;MLSLPGTLGAPSDRHFLPFATCRGDGGAPPPTHQRDFLLPFSPWVEEVLQIALRGTEAGAILVQALGRDAELDGLQAITSEPGTAAQDLHSDAAWGTPRTVTIFLALHDILDETMGPTRFVPETHEPRCFPGRRWMPPPRVGGDLGERRTAWFALRTGDAVLMDSLTWHGAGANRGEQRRTLLAASFVNRSSEGRLPAQRPPGLRLGDFAL
;
A
#
# COMPACT_ATOMS: atom_id res chain seq x y z
N MET A 1 -8.98 0.95 -40.36
CA MET A 1 -9.42 -0.34 -39.80
C MET A 1 -9.22 -0.25 -38.29
N LEU A 2 -10.26 0.19 -37.58
CA LEU A 2 -10.24 0.41 -36.14
C LEU A 2 -10.57 -0.93 -35.45
N SER A 3 -9.59 -1.53 -34.77
CA SER A 3 -9.84 -2.66 -33.89
C SER A 3 -10.45 -2.15 -32.58
N LEU A 4 -11.66 -2.61 -32.25
CA LEU A 4 -12.24 -2.41 -30.93
C LEU A 4 -11.36 -3.09 -29.87
N PRO A 5 -11.20 -2.51 -28.67
CA PRO A 5 -10.53 -3.18 -27.56
C PRO A 5 -11.30 -4.46 -27.20
N GLY A 6 -10.53 -5.50 -26.85
CA GLY A 6 -11.02 -6.82 -26.49
C GLY A 6 -12.05 -6.77 -25.37
N THR A 7 -12.81 -7.87 -25.27
CA THR A 7 -13.79 -8.17 -24.23
C THR A 7 -13.48 -7.48 -22.91
N LEU A 8 -14.37 -6.56 -22.50
CA LEU A 8 -14.43 -6.03 -21.15
C LEU A 8 -14.44 -7.25 -20.20
N GLY A 9 -13.32 -7.51 -19.52
CA GLY A 9 -13.32 -8.43 -18.40
C GLY A 9 -14.37 -7.96 -17.39
N ALA A 10 -14.97 -8.90 -16.66
CA ALA A 10 -15.84 -8.54 -15.54
C ALA A 10 -15.15 -7.45 -14.70
N PRO A 11 -15.87 -6.39 -14.28
CA PRO A 11 -15.27 -5.35 -13.46
C PRO A 11 -14.60 -6.01 -12.26
N SER A 12 -13.37 -5.60 -11.93
CA SER A 12 -12.75 -6.04 -10.70
C SER A 12 -13.60 -5.50 -9.55
N ASP A 13 -14.14 -6.41 -8.72
CA ASP A 13 -14.85 -6.08 -7.47
C ASP A 13 -13.91 -5.50 -6.39
N ARG A 14 -12.63 -5.34 -6.74
CA ARG A 14 -11.62 -4.63 -5.96
C ARG A 14 -11.32 -3.28 -6.59
N HIS A 15 -11.47 -2.23 -5.81
CA HIS A 15 -11.26 -0.86 -6.24
C HIS A 15 -10.05 -0.26 -5.54
N PHE A 16 -9.18 0.39 -6.31
CA PHE A 16 -8.06 1.19 -5.84
C PHE A 16 -8.36 2.64 -6.18
N LEU A 17 -8.57 3.45 -5.15
CA LEU A 17 -8.88 4.87 -5.29
C LEU A 17 -7.67 5.67 -4.80
N PRO A 18 -6.77 6.07 -5.71
CA PRO A 18 -5.57 6.80 -5.35
C PRO A 18 -5.90 8.25 -4.98
N PHE A 19 -5.16 8.79 -4.00
CA PHE A 19 -5.18 10.19 -3.61
C PHE A 19 -3.89 10.88 -4.07
N ALA A 20 -3.94 12.19 -4.26
CA ALA A 20 -2.73 12.99 -4.37
C ALA A 20 -1.86 12.84 -3.10
N THR A 21 -0.54 12.96 -3.24
CA THR A 21 0.41 12.85 -2.11
C THR A 21 1.08 14.19 -1.76
N CYS A 22 0.57 15.29 -2.33
CA CYS A 22 0.98 16.65 -2.04
C CYS A 22 -0.24 17.53 -1.74
N ARG A 23 -0.05 18.60 -0.98
CA ARG A 23 -1.11 19.60 -0.70
C ARG A 23 -1.39 20.42 -1.97
N GLY A 24 -2.67 20.62 -2.28
CA GLY A 24 -3.14 21.53 -3.34
C GLY A 24 -3.90 20.85 -4.48
N ASP A 25 -4.73 21.65 -5.16
CA ASP A 25 -5.58 21.21 -6.27
C ASP A 25 -4.78 21.19 -7.57
N GLY A 26 -4.12 20.08 -7.90
CA GLY A 26 -3.78 19.69 -9.29
C GLY A 26 -3.35 20.80 -10.28
N GLY A 27 -2.42 21.68 -9.89
CA GLY A 27 -1.95 22.81 -10.70
C GLY A 27 -1.04 22.44 -11.89
N ALA A 28 -1.29 21.33 -12.56
CA ALA A 28 -0.92 21.06 -13.94
C ALA A 28 -1.78 19.88 -14.41
N PRO A 29 -2.56 20.01 -15.49
CA PRO A 29 -3.25 18.85 -16.05
C PRO A 29 -2.19 17.82 -16.46
N PRO A 30 -2.37 16.53 -16.10
CA PRO A 30 -1.51 15.48 -16.64
C PRO A 30 -1.59 15.52 -18.17
N PRO A 31 -0.52 15.13 -18.89
CA PRO A 31 -0.56 15.04 -20.33
C PRO A 31 -1.79 14.22 -20.77
N THR A 32 -2.44 14.69 -21.83
CA THR A 32 -3.81 14.37 -22.27
C THR A 32 -4.17 12.89 -22.49
N HIS A 33 -3.23 11.97 -22.28
CA HIS A 33 -3.37 10.54 -22.50
C HIS A 33 -3.25 9.68 -21.23
N GLN A 34 -2.99 10.25 -20.05
CA GLN A 34 -2.94 9.49 -18.78
C GLN A 34 -3.94 10.09 -17.78
N ARG A 35 -5.14 9.49 -17.70
CA ARG A 35 -6.18 9.88 -16.75
C ARG A 35 -6.25 8.88 -15.59
N ASP A 36 -5.23 8.89 -14.75
CA ASP A 36 -5.39 8.34 -13.40
C ASP A 36 -6.14 9.41 -12.60
N PHE A 37 -7.44 9.19 -12.36
CA PHE A 37 -8.25 10.09 -11.54
C PHE A 37 -7.78 9.99 -10.10
N LEU A 38 -6.98 10.96 -9.66
CA LEU A 38 -6.54 11.09 -8.27
C LEU A 38 -7.58 11.87 -7.48
N LEU A 39 -7.99 11.34 -6.33
CA LEU A 39 -8.73 12.11 -5.33
C LEU A 39 -7.83 13.18 -4.71
N PRO A 40 -8.35 14.37 -4.37
CA PRO A 40 -7.54 15.41 -3.77
C PRO A 40 -7.04 14.99 -2.38
N PHE A 41 -5.85 15.44 -2.03
CA PHE A 41 -5.35 15.37 -0.65
C PHE A 41 -6.08 16.42 0.20
N SER A 42 -7.30 16.09 0.60
CA SER A 42 -8.17 16.99 1.35
C SER A 42 -7.73 17.11 2.82
N PRO A 43 -8.15 18.17 3.54
CA PRO A 43 -7.88 18.30 4.98
C PRO A 43 -8.29 17.08 5.81
N TRP A 44 -9.37 16.37 5.43
CA TRP A 44 -9.81 15.15 6.12
C TRP A 44 -8.84 13.99 5.94
N VAL A 45 -8.26 13.85 4.75
CA VAL A 45 -7.26 12.82 4.47
C VAL A 45 -5.98 13.14 5.26
N GLU A 46 -5.61 14.41 5.33
CA GLU A 46 -4.51 14.87 6.16
C GLU A 46 -4.75 14.57 7.65
N GLU A 47 -5.94 14.89 8.16
CA GLU A 47 -6.32 14.66 9.55
C GLU A 47 -6.29 13.17 9.92
N VAL A 48 -6.77 12.28 9.06
CA VAL A 48 -6.69 10.82 9.28
C VAL A 48 -5.24 10.36 9.38
N LEU A 49 -4.35 10.83 8.48
CA LEU A 49 -2.93 10.49 8.56
C LEU A 49 -2.27 11.09 9.79
N GLN A 50 -2.62 12.32 10.17
CA GLN A 50 -2.14 12.93 11.41
C GLN A 50 -2.56 12.11 12.62
N ILE A 51 -3.83 11.70 12.73
CA ILE A 51 -4.30 10.87 13.85
C ILE A 51 -3.60 9.51 13.88
N ALA A 52 -3.41 8.88 12.71
CA ALA A 52 -2.76 7.57 12.63
C ALA A 52 -1.27 7.60 13.00
N LEU A 53 -0.60 8.74 12.78
CA LEU A 53 0.85 8.85 12.93
C LEU A 53 1.28 9.63 14.18
N ARG A 54 0.60 10.73 14.49
CA ARG A 54 1.01 11.68 15.53
C ARG A 54 0.92 11.09 16.92
N GLY A 55 2.08 10.96 17.58
CA GLY A 55 2.15 10.45 18.95
C GLY A 55 1.72 8.99 19.10
N THR A 56 1.58 8.25 17.99
CA THR A 56 1.24 6.83 17.99
C THR A 56 2.50 5.98 17.83
N GLU A 57 2.41 4.70 18.21
CA GLU A 57 3.48 3.74 17.96
C GLU A 57 3.76 3.55 16.46
N ALA A 58 2.72 3.65 15.61
CA ALA A 58 2.86 3.53 14.16
C ALA A 58 3.77 4.64 13.59
N GLY A 59 3.57 5.89 13.99
CA GLY A 59 4.44 7.00 13.58
C GLY A 59 5.88 6.84 14.08
N ALA A 60 6.06 6.39 15.33
CA ALA A 60 7.37 6.14 15.90
C ALA A 60 8.13 5.03 15.15
N ILE A 61 7.45 3.91 14.82
CA ILE A 61 8.02 2.80 14.04
C ILE A 61 8.41 3.26 12.63
N LEU A 62 7.57 4.05 11.95
CA LEU A 62 7.87 4.57 10.62
C LEU A 62 9.11 5.49 10.63
N VAL A 63 9.22 6.38 11.62
CA VAL A 63 10.41 7.24 11.78
C VAL A 63 11.65 6.42 12.10
N GLN A 64 11.54 5.39 12.94
CA GLN A 64 12.65 4.50 13.23
C GLN A 64 13.10 3.73 11.98
N ALA A 65 12.16 3.29 11.14
CA ALA A 65 12.44 2.47 9.96
C ALA A 65 12.97 3.28 8.76
N LEU A 66 12.46 4.50 8.56
CA LEU A 66 12.70 5.29 7.34
C LEU A 66 13.32 6.67 7.59
N GLY A 67 13.30 7.17 8.82
CA GLY A 67 13.72 8.53 9.16
C GLY A 67 12.61 9.58 8.94
N ARG A 68 12.76 10.75 9.58
CA ARG A 68 11.74 11.83 9.53
C ARG A 68 11.55 12.44 8.15
N ASP A 69 12.56 12.34 7.28
CA ASP A 69 12.54 12.89 5.92
C ASP A 69 11.90 11.95 4.88
N ALA A 70 11.39 10.78 5.28
CA ALA A 70 10.71 9.89 4.35
C ALA A 70 9.45 10.55 3.79
N GLU A 71 9.24 10.44 2.48
CA GLU A 71 8.18 11.10 1.74
C GLU A 71 6.97 10.17 1.59
N LEU A 72 5.76 10.72 1.64
CA LEU A 72 4.53 10.04 1.25
C LEU A 72 4.55 9.81 -0.27
N ASP A 73 4.79 8.57 -0.69
CA ASP A 73 4.92 8.21 -2.10
C ASP A 73 3.60 7.76 -2.73
N GLY A 74 2.78 7.09 -1.93
CA GLY A 74 1.50 6.54 -2.35
C GLY A 74 0.46 6.69 -1.26
N LEU A 75 -0.77 6.98 -1.68
CA LEU A 75 -1.93 7.03 -0.80
C LEU A 75 -3.14 6.53 -1.57
N GLN A 76 -3.84 5.53 -1.05
CA GLN A 76 -5.01 4.96 -1.74
C GLN A 76 -5.99 4.31 -0.77
N ALA A 77 -7.27 4.38 -1.09
CA ALA A 77 -8.28 3.52 -0.48
C ALA A 77 -8.39 2.22 -1.29
N ILE A 78 -8.28 1.09 -0.62
CA ILE A 78 -8.37 -0.25 -1.21
C ILE A 78 -9.66 -0.88 -0.72
N THR A 79 -10.63 -0.99 -1.62
CA THR A 79 -11.95 -1.55 -1.33
C THR A 79 -12.10 -2.92 -1.97
N SER A 80 -12.69 -3.87 -1.26
CA SER A 80 -13.05 -5.21 -1.75
C SER A 80 -14.53 -5.44 -1.48
N GLU A 81 -15.34 -5.55 -2.52
CA GLU A 81 -16.76 -5.88 -2.40
C GLU A 81 -16.97 -7.35 -2.01
N PRO A 82 -18.13 -7.71 -1.44
CA PRO A 82 -18.53 -9.11 -1.31
C PRO A 82 -18.38 -9.88 -2.63
N GLY A 83 -17.78 -11.06 -2.57
CA GLY A 83 -17.49 -11.90 -3.75
C GLY A 83 -16.12 -11.66 -4.39
N THR A 84 -15.39 -10.61 -4.00
CA THR A 84 -14.07 -10.29 -4.56
C THR A 84 -13.09 -11.45 -4.40
N ALA A 85 -12.45 -11.85 -5.50
CA ALA A 85 -11.42 -12.90 -5.48
C ALA A 85 -10.17 -12.50 -4.66
N ALA A 86 -9.43 -13.51 -4.20
CA ALA A 86 -8.15 -13.29 -3.56
C ALA A 86 -7.13 -12.71 -4.56
N GLN A 87 -6.24 -11.85 -4.09
CA GLN A 87 -5.08 -11.45 -4.87
C GLN A 87 -4.02 -12.55 -4.81
N ASP A 88 -3.26 -12.67 -5.89
CA ASP A 88 -1.99 -13.37 -5.88
C ASP A 88 -1.02 -12.72 -4.89
N LEU A 89 -0.09 -13.52 -4.38
CA LEU A 89 1.00 -12.97 -3.58
C LEU A 89 1.89 -12.09 -4.47
N HIS A 90 2.11 -10.87 -4.01
CA HIS A 90 2.94 -9.87 -4.66
C HIS A 90 3.77 -9.13 -3.62
N SER A 91 4.66 -8.30 -4.12
CA SER A 91 5.48 -7.35 -3.37
C SER A 91 5.26 -5.99 -4.02
N ASP A 92 5.04 -4.95 -3.23
CA ASP A 92 4.79 -3.60 -3.76
C ASP A 92 6.08 -2.94 -4.27
N ALA A 93 7.23 -3.40 -3.77
CA ALA A 93 8.56 -2.97 -4.18
C ALA A 93 9.37 -4.13 -4.77
N ALA A 94 10.49 -3.78 -5.40
CA ALA A 94 11.48 -4.75 -5.89
C ALA A 94 12.79 -4.59 -5.11
N TRP A 95 13.55 -5.67 -4.95
CA TRP A 95 14.85 -5.58 -4.30
C TRP A 95 15.77 -4.58 -5.00
N GLY A 96 16.42 -3.70 -4.22
CA GLY A 96 17.31 -2.67 -4.73
C GLY A 96 16.63 -1.32 -5.03
N THR A 97 15.32 -1.20 -4.84
CA THR A 97 14.66 0.12 -4.81
C THR A 97 14.84 0.78 -3.44
N PRO A 98 14.66 2.11 -3.32
CA PRO A 98 14.57 2.78 -2.03
C PRO A 98 13.62 2.05 -1.08
N ARG A 99 13.98 2.01 0.20
CA ARG A 99 13.17 1.33 1.20
C ARG A 99 11.84 2.05 1.36
N THR A 100 10.77 1.28 1.24
CA THR A 100 9.39 1.75 1.39
C THR A 100 8.69 0.94 2.47
N VAL A 101 7.92 1.62 3.33
CA VAL A 101 7.04 0.98 4.31
C VAL A 101 5.61 1.46 4.03
N THR A 102 4.70 0.51 3.89
CA THR A 102 3.27 0.76 3.75
C THR A 102 2.58 0.55 5.10
N ILE A 103 1.75 1.52 5.50
CA ILE A 103 0.79 1.36 6.58
C ILE A 103 -0.60 1.10 5.97
N PHE A 104 -1.26 0.04 6.42
CA PHE A 104 -2.66 -0.28 6.12
C PHE A 104 -3.51 0.05 7.35
N LEU A 105 -4.31 1.09 7.27
CA LEU A 105 -5.25 1.52 8.31
C LEU A 105 -6.64 0.94 8.04
N ALA A 106 -7.22 0.28 9.04
CA ALA A 106 -8.58 -0.23 8.98
C ALA A 106 -9.60 0.90 9.16
N LEU A 107 -10.39 1.18 8.12
CA LEU A 107 -11.45 2.22 8.18
C LEU A 107 -12.75 1.73 8.82
N HIS A 108 -12.84 0.43 9.05
CA HIS A 108 -13.90 -0.24 9.80
C HIS A 108 -13.34 -1.56 10.34
N ASP A 109 -14.13 -2.28 11.15
CA ASP A 109 -13.74 -3.58 11.70
C ASP A 109 -13.56 -4.65 10.60
N ILE A 110 -12.45 -5.39 10.69
CA ILE A 110 -12.05 -6.52 9.85
C ILE A 110 -11.67 -7.66 10.80
N LEU A 111 -12.68 -8.35 11.34
CA LEU A 111 -12.51 -9.31 12.44
C LEU A 111 -12.58 -10.78 11.99
N ASP A 112 -13.04 -11.02 10.77
CA ASP A 112 -13.30 -12.35 10.24
C ASP A 112 -12.49 -12.57 8.94
N GLU A 113 -11.87 -13.75 8.82
CA GLU A 113 -11.09 -14.14 7.64
C GLU A 113 -11.94 -14.15 6.35
N THR A 114 -13.25 -14.40 6.48
CA THR A 114 -14.18 -14.35 5.35
C THR A 114 -14.29 -12.97 4.72
N MET A 115 -13.93 -11.89 5.42
CA MET A 115 -13.87 -10.53 4.85
C MET A 115 -12.69 -10.35 3.89
N GLY A 116 -11.83 -11.36 3.76
CA GLY A 116 -10.66 -11.33 2.88
C GLY A 116 -9.55 -10.39 3.35
N PRO A 117 -9.11 -10.44 4.62
CA PRO A 117 -8.04 -9.58 5.14
C PRO A 117 -6.74 -9.74 4.33
N THR A 118 -5.84 -8.76 4.45
CA THR A 118 -4.52 -8.88 3.85
C THR A 118 -3.74 -10.01 4.53
N ARG A 119 -3.22 -10.93 3.73
CA ARG A 119 -2.39 -12.04 4.17
C ARG A 119 -0.94 -11.69 3.88
N PHE A 120 -0.07 -11.88 4.85
CA PHE A 120 1.36 -11.60 4.78
C PHE A 120 2.14 -12.89 4.91
N VAL A 121 3.26 -13.02 4.22
CA VAL A 121 4.21 -14.12 4.44
C VAL A 121 5.36 -13.55 5.29
N PRO A 122 5.45 -13.91 6.59
CA PRO A 122 6.43 -13.32 7.49
C PRO A 122 7.87 -13.42 6.98
N GLU A 123 8.68 -12.43 7.34
CA GLU A 123 10.13 -12.35 7.04
C GLU A 123 10.51 -12.24 5.56
N THR A 124 9.57 -12.29 4.62
CA THR A 124 9.88 -12.27 3.17
C THR A 124 10.45 -10.95 2.64
N HIS A 125 10.48 -9.89 3.44
CA HIS A 125 11.24 -8.67 3.13
C HIS A 125 12.75 -8.84 3.38
N GLU A 126 13.17 -9.88 4.10
CA GLU A 126 14.56 -10.11 4.48
C GLU A 126 15.24 -11.12 3.55
N PRO A 127 16.35 -10.78 2.87
CA PRO A 127 17.08 -11.73 2.02
C PRO A 127 17.49 -13.02 2.73
N ARG A 128 17.75 -12.94 4.04
CA ARG A 128 18.16 -14.08 4.86
C ARG A 128 17.12 -15.20 4.93
N CYS A 129 15.84 -14.94 4.63
CA CYS A 129 14.81 -15.98 4.63
C CYS A 129 14.78 -16.82 3.33
N PHE A 130 15.65 -16.52 2.36
CA PHE A 130 15.71 -17.17 1.06
C PHE A 130 17.03 -17.93 0.83
N PRO A 131 17.02 -18.97 -0.03
CA PRO A 131 18.24 -19.66 -0.45
C PRO A 131 19.30 -18.68 -0.99
N GLY A 132 20.55 -18.86 -0.55
CA GLY A 132 21.65 -17.97 -0.95
C GLY A 132 21.60 -16.57 -0.34
N ARG A 133 20.72 -16.32 0.66
CA ARG A 133 20.57 -15.01 1.33
C ARG A 133 20.28 -13.87 0.35
N ARG A 134 19.50 -14.16 -0.69
CA ARG A 134 19.12 -13.21 -1.74
C ARG A 134 17.61 -13.13 -1.78
N TRP A 135 17.07 -11.92 -1.68
CA TRP A 135 15.63 -11.71 -1.80
C TRP A 135 15.11 -12.27 -3.12
N MET A 136 13.99 -12.98 -3.05
CA MET A 136 13.30 -13.54 -4.20
C MET A 136 11.93 -12.89 -4.35
N PRO A 137 11.48 -12.63 -5.59
CA PRO A 137 10.10 -12.20 -5.80
C PRO A 137 9.13 -13.35 -5.45
N PRO A 138 7.89 -13.02 -5.11
CA PRO A 138 6.87 -14.03 -4.83
C PRO A 138 6.69 -14.97 -6.03
N PRO A 139 6.36 -16.25 -5.78
CA PRO A 139 6.10 -17.18 -6.86
C PRO A 139 4.92 -16.69 -7.70
N ARG A 140 4.94 -17.04 -9.00
CA ARG A 140 3.77 -16.82 -9.88
C ARG A 140 2.58 -17.64 -9.36
N VAL A 141 1.39 -17.28 -9.82
CA VAL A 141 0.11 -17.94 -9.48
C VAL A 141 0.25 -19.46 -9.44
N GLY A 142 -0.11 -20.06 -8.30
CA GLY A 142 -0.05 -21.51 -8.07
C GLY A 142 1.35 -22.07 -7.77
N GLY A 143 2.37 -21.23 -7.61
CA GLY A 143 3.70 -21.68 -7.22
C GLY A 143 3.79 -22.06 -5.74
N ASP A 144 4.75 -22.94 -5.44
CA ASP A 144 4.97 -23.50 -4.11
C ASP A 144 5.52 -22.45 -3.14
N LEU A 145 4.87 -22.29 -1.97
CA LEU A 145 5.37 -21.46 -0.87
C LEU A 145 6.40 -22.21 0.00
N GLY A 146 6.59 -23.50 -0.28
CA GLY A 146 7.31 -24.43 0.57
C GLY A 146 6.63 -24.50 1.93
N GLU A 147 7.43 -24.44 2.99
CA GLU A 147 6.93 -24.48 4.38
C GLU A 147 6.39 -23.13 4.88
N ARG A 148 6.43 -22.06 4.05
CA ARG A 148 5.99 -20.73 4.47
C ARG A 148 4.49 -20.68 4.66
N ARG A 149 4.08 -20.06 5.76
CA ARG A 149 2.66 -19.84 6.09
C ARG A 149 2.32 -18.38 5.90
N THR A 150 1.10 -18.11 5.45
CA THR A 150 0.55 -16.77 5.52
C THR A 150 -0.03 -16.50 6.90
N ALA A 151 0.10 -15.27 7.37
CA ALA A 151 -0.54 -14.74 8.57
C ALA A 151 -1.47 -13.58 8.18
N TRP A 152 -2.55 -13.41 8.94
CA TRP A 152 -3.44 -12.25 8.85
C TRP A 152 -3.81 -11.81 10.27
N PHE A 153 -4.30 -10.58 10.40
CA PHE A 153 -4.64 -9.99 11.69
C PHE A 153 -6.10 -9.53 11.67
N ALA A 154 -6.83 -9.82 12.75
CA ALA A 154 -8.09 -9.13 13.01
C ALA A 154 -7.78 -7.68 13.39
N LEU A 155 -8.40 -6.73 12.69
CA LEU A 155 -8.18 -5.30 12.89
C LEU A 155 -9.51 -4.66 13.26
N ARG A 156 -9.55 -3.94 14.38
CA ARG A 156 -10.64 -3.02 14.67
C ARG A 156 -10.46 -1.73 13.88
N THR A 157 -11.53 -0.97 13.76
CA THR A 157 -11.50 0.38 13.21
C THR A 157 -10.40 1.20 13.88
N GLY A 158 -9.49 1.78 13.08
CA GLY A 158 -8.35 2.56 13.56
C GLY A 158 -7.07 1.74 13.83
N ASP A 159 -7.15 0.40 13.88
CA ASP A 159 -5.94 -0.43 13.93
C ASP A 159 -5.17 -0.33 12.61
N ALA A 160 -3.85 -0.47 12.70
CA ALA A 160 -2.97 -0.39 11.54
C ALA A 160 -1.97 -1.54 11.50
N VAL A 161 -1.65 -1.99 10.29
CA VAL A 161 -0.53 -2.92 10.03
C VAL A 161 0.52 -2.20 9.22
N LEU A 162 1.76 -2.24 9.69
CA LEU A 162 2.92 -1.71 8.98
C LEU A 162 3.65 -2.86 8.30
N MET A 163 4.07 -2.65 7.07
CA MET A 163 4.70 -3.67 6.25
C MET A 163 5.83 -3.05 5.42
N ASP A 164 7.02 -3.63 5.48
CA ASP A 164 8.07 -3.35 4.49
C ASP A 164 7.56 -3.80 3.12
N SER A 165 7.60 -2.92 2.11
CA SER A 165 7.01 -3.15 0.78
C SER A 165 7.61 -4.33 0.01
N LEU A 166 8.71 -4.93 0.49
CA LEU A 166 9.28 -6.18 0.00
C LEU A 166 8.61 -7.45 0.56
N THR A 167 7.76 -7.30 1.57
CA THR A 167 7.04 -8.42 2.19
C THR A 167 6.02 -8.96 1.19
N TRP A 168 6.09 -10.26 0.93
CA TRP A 168 5.11 -10.95 0.13
C TRP A 168 3.76 -10.90 0.82
N HIS A 169 2.76 -10.40 0.13
CA HIS A 169 1.42 -10.26 0.67
C HIS A 169 0.37 -10.32 -0.44
N GLY A 170 -0.88 -10.47 -0.04
CA GLY A 170 -2.02 -10.44 -0.95
C GLY A 170 -3.31 -10.54 -0.18
N ALA A 171 -4.30 -9.74 -0.56
CA ALA A 171 -5.60 -9.83 0.07
C ALA A 171 -6.26 -11.20 -0.14
N GLY A 172 -6.94 -11.68 0.90
CA GLY A 172 -7.85 -12.81 0.80
C GLY A 172 -9.04 -12.50 -0.10
N ALA A 173 -9.81 -13.55 -0.40
CA ALA A 173 -11.10 -13.42 -1.07
C ALA A 173 -12.11 -12.89 -0.06
N ASN A 174 -12.89 -11.88 -0.44
CA ASN A 174 -14.00 -11.41 0.39
C ASN A 174 -15.21 -12.32 0.13
N ARG A 175 -15.36 -13.32 0.99
CA ARG A 175 -16.48 -14.29 1.00
C ARG A 175 -17.58 -13.88 1.98
N GLY A 176 -17.39 -12.80 2.72
CA GLY A 176 -18.39 -12.24 3.63
C GLY A 176 -19.44 -11.42 2.87
N GLU A 177 -20.38 -10.87 3.63
CA GLU A 177 -21.48 -10.04 3.10
C GLU A 177 -21.18 -8.54 3.13
N GLN A 178 -20.05 -8.15 3.72
CA GLN A 178 -19.68 -6.75 3.92
C GLN A 178 -18.54 -6.33 3.00
N ARG A 179 -18.61 -5.07 2.54
CA ARG A 179 -17.49 -4.39 1.90
C ARG A 179 -16.32 -4.25 2.89
N ARG A 180 -15.10 -4.46 2.40
CA ARG A 180 -13.86 -4.23 3.16
C ARG A 180 -13.04 -3.08 2.56
N THR A 181 -12.71 -2.06 3.34
CA THR A 181 -11.91 -0.91 2.91
C THR A 181 -10.75 -0.63 3.87
N LEU A 182 -9.54 -0.54 3.30
CA LEU A 182 -8.33 -0.08 3.98
C LEU A 182 -7.88 1.25 3.37
N LEU A 183 -7.33 2.14 4.20
CA LEU A 183 -6.49 3.25 3.71
C LEU A 183 -5.03 2.79 3.73
N ALA A 184 -4.37 2.79 2.58
CA ALA A 184 -2.96 2.44 2.45
C ALA A 184 -2.14 3.70 2.21
N ALA A 185 -1.15 3.96 3.05
CA ALA A 185 -0.18 5.04 2.85
C ALA A 185 1.24 4.46 2.83
N SER A 186 2.02 4.80 1.80
CA SER A 186 3.37 4.29 1.61
C SER A 186 4.37 5.43 1.76
N PHE A 187 5.35 5.24 2.65
CA PHE A 187 6.43 6.18 2.88
C PHE A 187 7.74 5.61 2.36
N VAL A 188 8.54 6.44 1.71
CA VAL A 188 9.80 6.04 1.08
C VAL A 188 10.93 6.96 1.53
N ASN A 189 12.06 6.37 1.89
CA ASN A 189 13.27 7.15 2.12
C ASN A 189 14.08 7.25 0.82
N ARG A 190 13.99 8.40 0.14
CA ARG A 190 14.74 8.69 -1.09
C ARG A 190 16.10 9.35 -0.84
N SER A 191 16.42 9.69 0.41
CA SER A 191 17.65 10.44 0.74
C SER A 191 18.94 9.65 0.51
N SER A 192 18.86 8.33 0.31
CA SER A 192 19.99 7.49 -0.06
C SER A 192 20.30 7.48 -1.57
N GLU A 193 19.43 8.03 -2.42
CA GLU A 193 19.66 8.10 -3.86
C GLU A 193 20.00 9.54 -4.27
N GLY A 194 21.21 9.73 -4.80
CA GLY A 194 21.72 11.04 -5.20
C GLY A 194 20.75 11.78 -6.13
N ARG A 195 20.45 13.04 -5.77
CA ARG A 195 19.64 14.03 -6.49
C ARG A 195 18.31 13.50 -7.05
N LEU A 196 17.24 13.76 -6.31
CA LEU A 196 15.88 13.80 -6.84
C LEU A 196 15.82 14.74 -8.07
N PRO A 197 15.12 14.37 -9.16
CA PRO A 197 14.87 15.29 -10.26
C PRO A 197 14.08 16.51 -9.75
N ALA A 198 14.55 17.69 -10.12
CA ALA A 198 14.16 19.00 -9.59
C ALA A 198 12.74 19.48 -9.93
N GLN A 199 11.78 18.58 -10.15
CA GLN A 199 10.46 18.93 -10.72
C GLN A 199 9.24 18.42 -9.96
N ARG A 200 9.38 17.65 -8.86
CA ARG A 200 8.22 17.31 -8.02
C ARG A 200 8.05 18.40 -6.96
N PRO A 201 6.85 18.99 -6.77
CA PRO A 201 6.59 19.79 -5.58
C PRO A 201 6.97 18.96 -4.34
N PRO A 202 7.53 19.58 -3.27
CA PRO A 202 7.98 18.83 -2.11
C PRO A 202 6.82 17.98 -1.59
N GLY A 203 7.02 16.66 -1.60
CA GLY A 203 6.05 15.71 -1.07
C GLY A 203 5.89 15.89 0.43
N LEU A 204 4.75 15.47 0.97
CA LEU A 204 4.54 15.42 2.41
C LEU A 204 5.55 14.46 3.04
N ARG A 205 6.26 14.90 4.08
CA ARG A 205 7.23 14.09 4.82
C ARG A 205 6.61 13.52 6.08
N LEU A 206 7.14 12.40 6.58
CA LEU A 206 6.77 11.86 7.89
C LEU A 206 6.87 12.93 8.98
N GLY A 207 7.93 13.75 8.95
CA GLY A 207 8.11 14.86 9.89
C GLY A 207 7.02 15.95 9.85
N ASP A 208 6.28 16.06 8.74
CA ASP A 208 5.21 17.07 8.58
C ASP A 208 3.93 16.70 9.34
N PHE A 209 3.75 15.43 9.72
CA PHE A 209 2.58 14.95 10.47
C PHE A 209 2.72 15.16 11.99
N ALA A 210 3.62 16.06 12.40
CA ALA A 210 3.85 16.47 13.80
C ALA A 210 4.13 15.31 14.77
N LEU A 211 5.03 14.41 14.35
CA LEU A 211 5.60 13.31 15.14
C LEU A 211 6.49 13.79 16.27
#